data_AF-A0A2T2S7E9-F1
#
_entry.id   AF-A0A2T2S7E9-F1
#
_cell.length_a   1.000
_cell.length_b   1.000
_cell.length_c   1.000
_cell.angle_alpha   90.00
_cell.angle_beta   90.00
_cell.angle_gamma   90.00
#
_symmetry.space_group_name_H-M   'P 1'
#
loop_
_entity.id
_entity.type
_entity.pdbx_description
1 polymer ?
#
loop_
_entity_poly.entity_id
_entity_poly.type
_entity_poly.pdbx_seq_one_letter_code
_entity_poly.pdbx_strand_id
1 'polypeptide(L)'
;RSDIRSVEAVPWPEGSTFDYVVELHVLRFEGVGPPPDLEADDDAPAPDGHSQMAVQWTIRHPKVDTILARGQTRHRTDDWRVNNYEALVENLGRGLDVLVDEIGTRLQALDRP
;
A
#
# COMPACT_ATOMS: atom_id res chain seq x y z
N ARG A 1 0.98 8.45 -20.05
CA ARG A 1 -0.43 8.58 -19.63
C ARG A 1 -0.92 7.15 -19.45
N SER A 2 -1.40 6.80 -18.26
CA SER A 2 -1.95 5.47 -17.98
C SER A 2 -3.28 5.35 -18.74
N ASP A 3 -3.45 4.34 -19.59
CA ASP A 3 -4.71 4.09 -20.32
C ASP A 3 -5.80 3.43 -19.45
N ILE A 4 -5.59 3.40 -18.11
CA ILE A 4 -6.60 2.96 -17.14
C ILE A 4 -7.78 3.94 -17.16
N ARG A 5 -8.94 3.48 -17.62
CA ARG A 5 -10.15 4.30 -17.80
C ARG A 5 -11.03 4.38 -16.56
N SER A 6 -11.06 3.32 -15.76
CA SER A 6 -11.83 3.24 -14.52
C SER A 6 -11.22 2.20 -13.59
N VAL A 7 -11.52 2.34 -12.29
CA VAL A 7 -11.19 1.37 -11.24
C VAL A 7 -12.43 1.26 -10.36
N GLU A 8 -12.89 0.04 -10.12
CA GLU A 8 -14.05 -0.24 -9.27
C GLU A 8 -13.61 -1.10 -8.09
N ALA A 9 -13.99 -0.71 -6.88
CA ALA A 9 -13.70 -1.48 -5.67
C ALA A 9 -14.80 -2.51 -5.41
N VAL A 10 -14.43 -3.65 -4.79
CA VAL A 10 -15.40 -4.66 -4.36
C VAL A 10 -16.29 -4.15 -3.22
N PRO A 11 -17.54 -4.64 -3.10
CA PRO A 11 -18.18 -5.66 -3.95
C PRO A 11 -18.71 -5.09 -5.27
N TRP A 12 -18.56 -5.87 -6.35
CA TRP A 12 -19.06 -5.48 -7.67
C TRP A 12 -20.47 -5.99 -7.94
N PRO A 13 -21.30 -5.25 -8.70
CA PRO A 13 -22.56 -5.76 -9.21
C PRO A 13 -22.39 -7.06 -10.01
N GLU A 14 -23.39 -7.93 -9.94
CA GLU A 14 -23.39 -9.16 -10.73
C GLU A 14 -23.32 -8.85 -12.23
N GLY A 15 -22.51 -9.61 -12.97
CA GLY A 15 -22.27 -9.40 -14.40
C GLY A 15 -21.24 -8.32 -14.75
N SER A 16 -20.61 -7.67 -13.77
CA SER A 16 -19.51 -6.73 -14.03
C SER A 16 -18.35 -7.41 -14.74
N THR A 17 -17.82 -6.77 -15.79
CA THR A 17 -16.66 -7.25 -16.53
C THR A 17 -15.50 -6.29 -16.37
N PHE A 18 -14.31 -6.82 -16.13
CA PHE A 18 -13.06 -6.08 -16.02
C PHE A 18 -12.05 -6.62 -17.02
N ASP A 19 -11.01 -5.84 -17.33
CA ASP A 19 -9.86 -6.29 -18.10
C ASP A 19 -8.84 -7.01 -17.20
N TYR A 20 -8.70 -6.52 -15.97
CA TYR A 20 -7.78 -7.02 -14.95
C TYR A 20 -8.45 -7.00 -13.58
N VAL A 21 -8.09 -7.96 -12.72
CA VAL A 21 -8.41 -7.94 -11.29
C VAL A 21 -7.13 -7.75 -10.50
N VAL A 22 -7.11 -6.76 -9.62
CA VAL A 22 -5.99 -6.51 -8.70
C VAL A 22 -6.37 -6.97 -7.30
N GLU A 23 -5.63 -7.94 -6.78
CA GLU A 23 -5.75 -8.41 -5.41
C GLU A 23 -4.62 -7.83 -4.58
N LEU A 24 -4.96 -7.23 -3.44
CA LEU A 24 -4.01 -6.68 -2.49
C LEU A 24 -4.08 -7.48 -1.19
N HIS A 25 -2.92 -7.93 -0.72
CA HIS A 25 -2.74 -8.54 0.58
C HIS A 25 -1.83 -7.66 1.43
N VAL A 26 -2.45 -6.91 2.33
CA VAL A 26 -1.76 -5.97 3.23
C VAL A 26 -1.13 -6.76 4.37
N LEU A 27 0.20 -6.79 4.43
CA LEU A 27 0.97 -7.47 5.46
C LEU A 27 1.33 -6.55 6.62
N ARG A 28 1.59 -5.27 6.31
CA ARG A 28 1.91 -4.21 7.27
C ARG A 28 1.41 -2.88 6.72
N PHE A 29 0.83 -2.06 7.58
CA PHE A 29 0.41 -0.69 7.27
C PHE A 29 0.23 0.08 8.58
N GLU A 30 1.35 0.51 9.16
CA GLU A 30 1.39 0.92 10.58
C GLU A 30 2.55 1.86 10.89
N GLY A 31 2.42 2.57 12.01
CA GLY A 31 3.53 3.23 12.70
C GLY A 31 4.05 2.34 13.82
N VAL A 32 5.37 2.20 13.94
CA VAL A 32 6.01 1.38 14.96
C VAL A 32 6.94 2.26 15.78
N GLY A 33 6.62 2.41 17.07
CA GLY A 33 7.48 3.06 18.05
C GLY A 33 8.49 2.07 18.65
N PRO A 34 9.46 2.58 19.42
CA PRO A 34 10.31 1.72 20.23
C PRO A 34 9.48 1.03 21.33
N PRO A 35 10.02 -0.01 21.98
CA PRO A 35 9.41 -0.58 23.16
C PRO A 35 9.10 0.51 24.21
N PRO A 36 8.02 0.36 25.00
CA PRO A 36 7.70 1.32 26.04
C PRO A 36 8.84 1.37 27.06
N ASP A 37 9.28 2.58 27.38
CA ASP A 37 10.21 2.83 28.48
C ASP A 37 9.39 3.12 29.75
N LEU A 38 9.48 2.21 30.72
CA LEU A 38 8.70 2.29 31.96
C LEU A 38 9.30 3.27 32.97
N GLU A 39 10.53 3.75 32.73
CA GLU A 39 11.23 4.72 33.57
C GLU A 39 11.27 6.12 32.92
N ALA A 40 10.66 6.28 31.74
CA ALA A 40 10.59 7.56 31.06
C ALA A 40 9.80 8.58 31.88
N ASP A 41 10.35 9.79 31.95
CA ASP A 41 9.65 10.96 32.49
C ASP A 41 8.41 11.25 31.64
N ASP A 42 7.28 11.57 32.27
CA ASP A 42 6.03 11.93 31.59
C ASP A 42 6.19 13.20 30.72
N ASP A 43 7.16 14.06 31.07
CA ASP A 43 7.51 15.26 30.30
C ASP A 43 8.57 15.00 29.19
N ALA A 44 9.04 13.76 29.03
CA ALA A 44 10.00 13.42 27.98
C ALA A 44 9.38 13.62 26.58
N PRO A 45 10.17 14.10 25.59
CA PRO A 45 9.67 14.20 24.23
C PRO A 45 9.29 12.82 23.69
N ALA A 46 8.24 12.76 22.88
CA ALA A 46 7.85 11.52 22.23
C ALA A 46 9.03 10.92 21.43
N PRO A 47 9.23 9.59 21.54
CA PRO A 47 10.35 8.95 20.88
C PRO A 47 10.17 8.95 19.36
N ASP A 48 11.30 8.83 18.67
CA ASP A 48 11.31 8.55 17.24
C ASP A 48 10.82 7.11 17.00
N GLY A 49 9.99 6.95 15.97
CA GLY A 49 9.55 5.66 15.45
C GLY A 49 9.74 5.62 13.93
N HIS A 50 9.13 4.64 13.29
CA HIS A 50 9.08 4.57 11.83
C HIS A 50 7.68 4.24 11.32
N SER A 51 7.37 4.73 10.12
CA SER A 51 6.21 4.24 9.36
C SER A 51 6.64 3.07 8.49
N GLN A 52 5.77 2.07 8.32
CA GLN A 52 6.02 0.98 7.39
C GLN A 52 4.76 0.50 6.68
N MET A 53 4.93 0.17 5.41
CA MET A 53 3.96 -0.53 4.59
C MET A 53 4.63 -1.74 3.92
N ALA A 54 3.93 -2.86 3.93
CA ALA A 54 4.26 -4.03 3.12
C ALA A 54 2.97 -4.60 2.53
N VAL A 55 2.85 -4.58 1.21
CA VAL A 55 1.68 -5.09 0.48
C VAL A 55 2.14 -6.06 -0.59
N GLN A 56 1.61 -7.27 -0.57
CA GLN A 56 1.69 -8.18 -1.70
C GLN A 56 0.55 -7.87 -2.66
N TRP A 57 0.84 -7.79 -3.95
CA TRP A 57 -0.17 -7.51 -4.96
C TRP A 57 -0.11 -8.57 -6.06
N THR A 58 -1.28 -8.90 -6.59
CA THR A 58 -1.44 -9.85 -7.71
C THR A 58 -2.37 -9.24 -8.74
N ILE A 59 -1.99 -9.30 -10.02
CA ILE A 59 -2.82 -8.92 -11.16
C ILE A 59 -3.24 -10.21 -11.86
N ARG A 60 -4.54 -10.41 -12.02
CA ARG A 60 -5.13 -11.62 -12.61
C ARG A 60 -5.99 -11.30 -13.82
N HIS A 61 -6.12 -12.30 -14.69
CA HIS A 61 -7.14 -12.28 -15.71
C HIS A 61 -8.52 -12.54 -15.06
N PRO A 62 -9.57 -11.77 -15.39
CA PRO A 62 -10.86 -11.83 -14.69
C PRO A 62 -11.68 -13.09 -14.98
N LYS A 63 -11.47 -13.71 -16.15
CA LYS A 63 -12.27 -14.86 -16.62
C LYS A 63 -11.56 -16.22 -16.48
N VAL A 64 -10.25 -16.19 -16.29
CA VAL A 64 -9.41 -17.40 -16.25
C VAL A 64 -8.54 -17.26 -15.02
N ASP A 65 -8.42 -18.33 -14.23
CA ASP A 65 -7.54 -18.33 -13.06
C ASP A 65 -6.06 -18.32 -13.49
N THR A 66 -5.62 -17.18 -14.01
CA THR A 66 -4.28 -16.95 -14.53
C THR A 66 -3.73 -15.68 -13.90
N ILE A 67 -2.59 -15.84 -13.24
CA ILE A 67 -1.81 -14.74 -12.68
C ILE A 67 -1.01 -14.11 -13.82
N LEU A 68 -1.28 -12.84 -14.11
CA LEU A 68 -0.59 -12.06 -15.13
C LEU A 68 0.68 -11.40 -14.56
N ALA A 69 0.61 -10.94 -13.31
CA ALA A 69 1.75 -10.41 -12.59
C ALA A 69 1.53 -10.53 -11.08
N ARG A 70 2.64 -10.50 -10.34
CA ARG A 70 2.63 -10.38 -8.88
C ARG A 70 3.87 -9.65 -8.41
N GLY A 71 3.76 -9.03 -7.25
CA GLY A 71 4.88 -8.35 -6.62
C GLY A 71 4.65 -8.10 -5.15
N GLN A 72 5.62 -7.45 -4.53
CA GLN A 72 5.51 -6.97 -3.17
C GLN A 72 6.12 -5.58 -3.09
N THR A 73 5.32 -4.62 -2.65
CA THR A 73 5.76 -3.26 -2.36
C THR A 73 6.12 -3.18 -0.89
N ARG A 74 7.31 -2.63 -0.60
CA ARG A 74 7.75 -2.33 0.77
C ARG A 74 8.16 -0.88 0.83
N HIS A 75 7.59 -0.15 1.77
CA HIS A 75 7.93 1.24 2.02
C HIS A 75 8.17 1.43 3.51
N ARG A 76 9.23 2.16 3.87
CA ARG A 76 9.57 2.47 5.25
C ARG A 76 10.17 3.86 5.31
N THR A 77 9.74 4.65 6.29
CA THR A 77 10.36 5.94 6.60
C THR A 77 10.61 6.04 8.09
N ASP A 78 11.80 6.51 8.47
CA ASP A 78 12.24 6.65 9.87
C ASP A 78 12.05 8.10 10.39
N ASP A 79 11.28 8.93 9.66
CA ASP A 79 11.04 10.35 9.92
C ASP A 79 9.77 10.62 10.76
N TRP A 80 9.32 9.65 11.54
CA TRP A 80 8.06 9.73 12.29
C TRP A 80 8.29 9.78 13.81
N ARG A 81 7.53 10.63 14.51
CA ARG A 81 7.48 10.69 15.98
C ARG A 81 6.18 10.05 16.48
N VAL A 82 6.24 9.21 17.51
CA VAL A 82 5.13 8.32 17.91
C VAL A 82 3.79 9.03 18.20
N ASN A 83 3.81 10.30 18.61
CA ASN A 83 2.61 11.10 18.88
C ASN A 83 2.16 12.00 17.72
N ASN A 84 2.94 12.07 16.63
CA ASN A 84 2.61 12.86 15.46
C ASN A 84 1.82 12.02 14.45
N TYR A 85 0.51 11.90 14.68
CA TYR A 85 -0.37 11.09 13.84
C TYR A 85 -0.59 11.70 12.44
N GLU A 86 -0.52 13.01 12.30
CA GLU A 86 -0.63 13.69 11.01
C GLU A 86 0.54 13.26 10.09
N ALA A 87 1.77 13.33 10.59
CA ALA A 87 2.94 12.83 9.86
C ALA A 87 2.84 11.32 9.58
N LEU A 88 2.28 10.51 10.49
CA LEU A 88 2.07 9.08 10.22
C LEU A 88 1.18 8.86 9.00
N VAL A 89 0.05 9.57 8.94
CA VAL A 89 -0.91 9.47 7.84
C VAL A 89 -0.27 9.93 6.53
N GLU A 90 0.48 11.02 6.55
CA GLU A 90 1.23 11.50 5.38
C GLU A 90 2.24 10.45 4.89
N ASN A 91 3.00 9.85 5.80
CA ASN A 91 4.01 8.84 5.46
C ASN A 91 3.39 7.57 4.87
N LEU A 92 2.28 7.12 5.45
CA LEU A 92 1.52 5.99 4.92
C LEU A 92 0.89 6.31 3.56
N GLY A 93 0.41 7.54 3.36
CA GLY A 93 -0.06 8.06 2.07
C GLY A 93 1.03 8.00 1.00
N ARG A 94 2.25 8.47 1.31
CA ARG A 94 3.42 8.33 0.42
C ARG A 94 3.71 6.87 0.08
N GLY A 95 3.53 5.95 1.03
CA GLY A 95 3.61 4.52 0.78
C GLY A 95 2.58 4.05 -0.25
N LEU A 96 1.31 4.47 -0.11
CA LEU A 96 0.25 4.13 -1.06
C LEU A 96 0.55 4.67 -2.46
N ASP A 97 1.09 5.89 -2.59
CA ASP A 97 1.48 6.45 -3.89
C ASP A 97 2.50 5.55 -4.60
N VAL A 98 3.51 5.05 -3.87
CA VAL A 98 4.49 4.10 -4.42
C VAL A 98 3.83 2.80 -4.89
N LEU A 99 2.89 2.25 -4.11
CA LEU A 99 2.15 1.04 -4.50
C LEU A 99 1.33 1.27 -5.77
N VAL A 100 0.64 2.42 -5.87
CA VAL A 100 -0.15 2.81 -7.04
C VAL A 100 0.75 2.94 -8.28
N ASP A 101 1.90 3.59 -8.15
CA ASP A 101 2.86 3.75 -9.25
C ASP A 101 3.43 2.41 -9.73
N GLU A 102 3.76 1.51 -8.81
CA GLU A 102 4.25 0.17 -9.15
C GLU A 102 3.19 -0.67 -9.89
N ILE A 103 1.96 -0.72 -9.37
CA ILE A 103 0.85 -1.46 -9.99
C ILE A 103 0.49 -0.82 -11.34
N GLY A 104 0.40 0.51 -11.40
CA GLY A 104 0.09 1.24 -12.63
C GLY A 104 1.14 1.02 -13.72
N THR A 105 2.42 1.05 -13.37
CA THR A 105 3.52 0.71 -14.28
C THR A 105 3.40 -0.72 -14.79
N ARG A 106 3.03 -1.67 -13.92
CA ARG A 106 2.89 -3.07 -14.32
C ARG A 106 1.68 -3.29 -15.23
N LEU A 107 0.55 -2.67 -14.96
CA LEU A 107 -0.65 -2.72 -15.82
C LEU A 107 -0.33 -2.15 -17.21
N GLN A 108 0.34 -1.00 -17.28
CA GLN A 108 0.75 -0.41 -18.57
C GLN A 108 1.70 -1.31 -19.37
N ALA A 109 2.55 -2.10 -18.69
CA ALA A 109 3.43 -3.04 -19.36
C ALA A 109 2.68 -4.26 -19.93
N LEU A 110 1.57 -4.67 -19.28
CA LEU A 110 0.72 -5.75 -19.75
C LEU A 110 -0.17 -5.34 -20.93
N ASP A 111 -0.52 -4.05 -21.02
CA ASP A 111 -1.41 -3.51 -22.06
C ASP A 111 -0.69 -3.16 -23.37
N ARG A 112 0.65 -3.31 -23.43
CA ARG A 112 1.39 -3.13 -24.68
C ARG A 112 1.22 -4.35 -25.60
N PRO A 113 0.96 -4.14 -26.90
CA PRO A 113 0.77 -5.22 -27.88
C PRO A 113 2.03 -6.05 -28.13
#